data_AF-A0A538RX76-F1
#
_entry.id   AF-A0A538RX76-F1
#
_cell.length_a   1.000
_cell.length_b   1.000
_cell.length_c   1.000
_cell.angle_alpha   90.00
_cell.angle_beta   90.00
_cell.angle_gamma   90.00
#
_symmetry.space_group_name_H-M   'P 1'
#
loop_
_entity.id
_entity.type
_entity.pdbx_description
1 polymer ?
#
loop_
_entity_poly.entity_id
_entity_poly.type
_entity_poly.pdbx_seq_one_letter_code
_entity_poly.pdbx_strand_id
1 'polypeptide(L)'
;MQGFLTSPEYLANLITSDYHQFLGRDPEAGAVDAWLNQVNLAGLNAQQITAAFLGSPEYANNHSGTNSGWLSGVYHDLLGRVPDAGGLASWSAGLTGGMSFQSVVMAMQHTPEAATLAVTQAYQNILGRPPDAGGLQGWSAGLVNGMTLEQLFT
;
A
#
# COMPACT_ATOMS: atom_id res chain seq x y z
N MET A 1 14.44 -12.05 -15.06
CA MET A 1 14.53 -11.94 -13.59
C MET A 1 13.19 -11.44 -13.04
N GLN A 2 12.08 -12.13 -13.35
CA GLN A 2 10.71 -11.61 -13.11
C GLN A 2 10.20 -11.76 -11.66
N GLY A 3 11.07 -12.03 -10.67
CA GLY A 3 10.64 -12.75 -9.46
C GLY A 3 11.05 -12.18 -8.10
N PHE A 4 11.70 -11.02 -8.01
CA PHE A 4 12.15 -10.54 -6.69
C PHE A 4 10.99 -9.99 -5.86
N LEU A 5 10.13 -9.13 -6.44
CA LEU A 5 9.02 -8.50 -5.72
C LEU A 5 7.80 -9.40 -5.54
N THR A 6 7.78 -10.53 -6.20
CA THR A 6 6.78 -11.60 -6.04
C THR A 6 7.35 -12.81 -5.31
N SER A 7 8.62 -12.78 -4.89
CA SER A 7 9.22 -13.89 -4.17
C SER A 7 8.60 -14.01 -2.77
N PRO A 8 8.38 -15.25 -2.29
CA PRO A 8 7.89 -15.50 -0.94
C PRO A 8 8.71 -14.78 0.15
N GLU A 9 10.02 -14.70 0.00
CA GLU A 9 10.93 -14.04 0.94
C GLU A 9 10.73 -12.52 0.98
N TYR A 10 10.55 -11.89 -0.18
CA TYR A 10 10.23 -10.46 -0.24
C TYR A 10 8.87 -10.18 0.39
N LEU A 11 7.84 -10.97 0.03
CA LEU A 11 6.50 -10.78 0.57
C LEU A 11 6.44 -11.08 2.06
N ALA A 12 7.18 -12.07 2.57
CA ALA A 12 7.30 -12.33 4.01
C ALA A 12 7.87 -11.13 4.77
N ASN A 13 8.91 -10.49 4.23
CA ASN A 13 9.50 -9.30 4.80
C ASN A 13 8.53 -8.11 4.74
N LEU A 14 7.81 -7.94 3.63
CA LEU A 14 6.77 -6.92 3.48
C LEU A 14 5.66 -7.10 4.52
N ILE A 15 5.09 -8.31 4.62
CA ILE A 15 4.03 -8.63 5.59
C ILE A 15 4.49 -8.32 7.01
N THR A 16 5.71 -8.75 7.37
CA THR A 16 6.29 -8.48 8.69
C THR A 16 6.44 -6.97 8.91
N SER A 17 6.96 -6.23 7.93
CA SER A 17 7.07 -4.77 7.98
C SER A 17 5.71 -4.09 8.17
N ASP A 18 4.68 -4.53 7.43
CA ASP A 18 3.32 -3.97 7.49
C ASP A 18 2.67 -4.21 8.86
N TYR A 19 2.90 -5.37 9.50
CA TYR A 19 2.51 -5.61 10.89
C TYR A 19 3.13 -4.59 11.84
N HIS A 20 4.44 -4.38 11.75
CA HIS A 20 5.13 -3.43 12.62
C HIS A 20 4.72 -1.99 12.37
N GLN A 21 4.68 -1.59 11.09
CA GLN A 21 4.49 -0.20 10.70
C GLN A 21 3.03 0.24 10.88
N PHE A 22 2.07 -0.60 10.47
CA PHE A 22 0.66 -0.20 10.44
C PHE A 22 -0.12 -0.70 11.66
N LEU A 23 0.21 -1.88 12.18
CA LEU A 23 -0.50 -2.47 13.32
C LEU A 23 0.23 -2.27 14.65
N GLY A 24 1.51 -1.89 14.62
CA GLY A 24 2.29 -1.60 15.82
C GLY A 24 2.65 -2.83 16.65
N ARG A 25 2.68 -4.01 16.03
CA ARG A 25 2.95 -5.29 16.70
C ARG A 25 3.70 -6.27 15.80
N ASP A 26 4.33 -7.27 16.40
CA ASP A 26 4.86 -8.42 15.68
C ASP A 26 3.73 -9.29 15.11
N PRO A 27 3.96 -9.96 13.96
CA PRO A 27 3.05 -11.01 13.48
C PRO A 27 3.00 -12.17 14.48
N GLU A 28 1.82 -12.75 14.67
CA GLU A 28 1.69 -13.98 15.45
C GLU A 28 2.39 -15.17 14.76
N ALA A 29 2.72 -16.20 15.54
CA ALA A 29 3.32 -17.42 14.99
C ALA A 29 2.41 -18.03 13.90
N GLY A 30 2.97 -18.21 12.70
CA GLY A 30 2.26 -18.73 11.53
C GLY A 30 1.40 -17.71 10.76
N ALA A 31 1.31 -16.45 11.21
CA ALA A 31 0.55 -15.41 10.50
C ALA A 31 1.15 -15.12 9.12
N VAL A 32 2.48 -15.01 9.03
CA VAL A 32 3.18 -14.77 7.76
C VAL A 32 2.97 -15.94 6.78
N ASP A 33 3.06 -17.18 7.26
CA ASP A 33 2.80 -18.37 6.43
C ASP A 33 1.36 -18.41 5.90
N ALA A 34 0.39 -18.00 6.73
CA ALA A 34 -1.01 -17.90 6.31
C ALA A 34 -1.19 -16.85 5.20
N TRP A 35 -0.53 -15.69 5.32
CA TRP A 35 -0.52 -14.67 4.27
C TRP A 35 0.14 -15.17 2.98
N LEU A 36 1.28 -15.84 3.06
CA LEU A 36 1.95 -16.42 1.89
C LEU A 36 1.08 -17.49 1.21
N ASN A 37 0.30 -18.25 1.98
CA ASN A 37 -0.68 -19.17 1.41
C ASN A 37 -1.77 -18.43 0.63
N GLN A 38 -2.27 -17.31 1.15
CA GLN A 38 -3.24 -16.46 0.42
C GLN A 38 -2.64 -15.85 -0.85
N VAL A 39 -1.39 -15.40 -0.80
CA VAL A 39 -0.64 -14.96 -1.98
C VAL A 39 -0.63 -16.07 -3.04
N ASN A 40 -0.28 -17.30 -2.65
CA ASN A 40 -0.20 -18.42 -3.59
C ASN A 40 -1.57 -18.85 -4.15
N LEU A 41 -2.65 -18.73 -3.37
CA LEU A 41 -3.98 -19.15 -3.79
C LEU A 41 -4.72 -18.09 -4.61
N ALA A 42 -4.65 -16.83 -4.20
CA ALA A 42 -5.42 -15.73 -4.78
C ALA A 42 -4.57 -14.81 -5.68
N GLY A 43 -3.26 -15.03 -5.75
CA GLY A 43 -2.34 -14.20 -6.53
C GLY A 43 -2.19 -12.79 -5.96
N LEU A 44 -2.24 -12.64 -4.62
CA LEU A 44 -2.12 -11.33 -3.99
C LEU A 44 -0.76 -10.70 -4.27
N ASN A 45 -0.78 -9.44 -4.63
CA ASN A 45 0.41 -8.63 -4.88
C ASN A 45 0.72 -7.72 -3.67
N ALA A 46 1.88 -7.05 -3.68
CA ALA A 46 2.33 -6.23 -2.56
C ALA A 46 1.32 -5.13 -2.18
N GLN A 47 0.74 -4.45 -3.19
CA GLN A 47 -0.23 -3.36 -2.98
C GLN A 47 -1.54 -3.87 -2.34
N GLN A 48 -1.96 -5.08 -2.70
CA GLN A 48 -3.15 -5.72 -2.14
C GLN A 48 -2.93 -6.16 -0.69
N ILE A 49 -1.73 -6.63 -0.36
CA ILE A 49 -1.34 -6.95 1.02
C ILE A 49 -1.39 -5.69 1.87
N THR A 50 -0.65 -4.64 1.49
CA THR A 50 -0.66 -3.35 2.21
C THR A 50 -2.07 -2.76 2.33
N ALA A 51 -2.91 -2.87 1.29
CA ALA A 51 -4.29 -2.43 1.35
C ALA A 51 -5.14 -3.21 2.36
N ALA A 52 -4.88 -4.50 2.54
CA ALA A 52 -5.60 -5.30 3.51
C ALA A 52 -5.18 -4.96 4.95
N PHE A 53 -3.91 -4.62 5.20
CA PHE A 53 -3.45 -4.12 6.50
C PHE A 53 -4.09 -2.76 6.85
N LEU A 54 -3.93 -1.77 5.96
CA LEU A 54 -4.48 -0.43 6.16
C LEU A 54 -6.02 -0.42 6.15
N GLY A 55 -6.63 -1.36 5.43
CA GLY A 55 -8.08 -1.55 5.40
C GLY A 55 -8.66 -2.34 6.58
N SER A 56 -7.81 -2.86 7.46
CA SER A 56 -8.24 -3.74 8.54
C SER A 56 -8.98 -2.99 9.66
N PRO A 57 -9.90 -3.66 10.38
CA PRO A 57 -10.50 -3.10 11.59
C PRO A 57 -9.46 -2.75 12.67
N GLU A 58 -8.37 -3.51 12.74
CA GLU A 58 -7.28 -3.27 13.69
C GLU A 58 -6.59 -1.93 13.41
N TYR A 59 -6.21 -1.68 12.16
CA TYR A 59 -5.65 -0.40 11.76
C TYR A 59 -6.61 0.76 12.03
N ALA A 60 -7.90 0.58 11.73
CA ALA A 60 -8.92 1.60 12.02
C ALA A 60 -9.02 1.91 13.52
N ASN A 61 -8.99 0.89 14.38
CA ASN A 61 -9.03 1.07 15.84
C ASN A 61 -7.79 1.79 16.37
N ASN A 62 -6.60 1.47 15.84
CA ASN A 62 -5.35 2.18 16.17
C ASN A 62 -5.43 3.66 15.79
N HIS A 63 -6.23 4.00 14.78
CA HIS A 63 -6.46 5.36 14.29
C HIS A 63 -7.80 5.94 14.73
N SER A 64 -8.11 5.86 16.03
CA SER A 64 -9.32 6.38 16.72
C SER A 64 -10.63 5.62 16.50
N GLY A 65 -10.68 4.64 15.59
CA GLY A 65 -11.91 3.93 15.23
C GLY A 65 -12.92 4.79 14.46
N THR A 66 -12.55 6.00 14.03
CA THR A 66 -13.40 6.90 13.23
C THR A 66 -12.92 6.96 11.79
N ASN A 67 -13.83 7.20 10.84
CA ASN A 67 -13.46 7.36 9.42
C ASN A 67 -12.44 8.48 9.21
N SER A 68 -12.56 9.59 9.94
CA SER A 68 -11.64 10.73 9.81
C SER A 68 -10.26 10.42 10.38
N GLY A 69 -10.18 9.73 11.52
CA GLY A 69 -8.91 9.30 12.11
C GLY A 69 -8.22 8.26 11.24
N TRP A 70 -8.98 7.26 10.78
CA TRP A 70 -8.52 6.26 9.82
C TRP A 70 -7.98 6.89 8.54
N LEU A 71 -8.73 7.79 7.89
CA LEU A 71 -8.27 8.51 6.70
C LEU A 71 -6.99 9.30 6.98
N SER A 72 -6.90 9.97 8.12
CA SER A 72 -5.70 10.73 8.48
C SER A 72 -4.48 9.84 8.63
N GLY A 73 -4.64 8.65 9.22
CA GLY A 73 -3.60 7.62 9.28
C GLY A 73 -3.18 7.15 7.89
N VAL A 74 -4.14 6.76 7.05
CA VAL A 74 -3.84 6.27 5.69
C VAL A 74 -3.10 7.34 4.86
N TYR A 75 -3.49 8.60 4.98
CA TYR A 75 -2.78 9.71 4.33
C TYR A 75 -1.34 9.85 4.83
N HIS A 76 -1.13 9.76 6.13
CA HIS A 76 0.20 9.82 6.71
C HIS A 76 1.07 8.65 6.23
N ASP A 77 0.54 7.43 6.28
CA ASP A 77 1.32 6.22 6.01
C ASP A 77 1.57 5.98 4.52
N LEU A 78 0.62 6.33 3.64
CA LEU A 78 0.80 6.18 2.19
C LEU A 78 1.46 7.40 1.53
N LEU A 79 1.11 8.61 1.97
CA LEU A 79 1.49 9.85 1.29
C LEU A 79 2.50 10.70 2.08
N GLY A 80 2.77 10.35 3.35
CA GLY A 80 3.70 11.12 4.19
C GLY A 80 3.18 12.50 4.57
N ARG A 81 1.86 12.75 4.47
CA ARG A 81 1.25 14.05 4.76
C ARG A 81 -0.13 13.90 5.38
N VAL A 82 -0.63 14.99 5.95
CA VAL A 82 -2.04 15.07 6.38
C VAL A 82 -2.97 15.29 5.18
N PRO A 83 -4.22 14.81 5.24
CA PRO A 83 -5.19 15.08 4.19
C PRO A 83 -5.54 16.56 4.13
N ASP A 84 -5.62 17.09 2.92
CA ASP A 84 -6.25 18.39 2.69
C ASP A 84 -7.78 18.26 2.74
N ALA A 85 -8.47 19.40 2.89
CA ALA A 85 -9.92 19.42 3.06
C ALA A 85 -10.67 18.78 1.87
N GLY A 86 -10.15 18.94 0.65
CA GLY A 86 -10.74 18.37 -0.56
C GLY A 86 -10.59 16.85 -0.58
N GLY A 87 -9.36 16.36 -0.38
CA GLY A 87 -9.06 14.94 -0.31
C GLY A 87 -9.85 14.23 0.79
N LEU A 88 -9.90 14.81 2.00
CA LEU A 88 -10.67 14.25 3.11
C LEU A 88 -12.17 14.13 2.76
N ALA A 89 -12.74 15.18 2.16
CA ALA A 89 -14.15 15.19 1.78
C ALA A 89 -14.45 14.14 0.69
N SER A 90 -13.61 14.02 -0.34
CA SER A 90 -13.79 13.04 -1.42
C SER A 90 -13.78 11.60 -0.93
N TRP A 91 -12.79 11.22 -0.12
CA TRP A 91 -12.72 9.85 0.39
C TRP A 91 -13.79 9.56 1.45
N SER A 92 -14.13 10.56 2.28
CA SER A 92 -15.25 10.43 3.23
C SER A 92 -16.56 10.18 2.50
N ALA A 93 -16.81 10.87 1.39
CA ALA A 93 -17.99 10.62 0.55
C ALA A 93 -17.99 9.21 -0.04
N GLY A 94 -16.83 8.69 -0.46
CA GLY A 94 -16.69 7.31 -0.92
C GLY A 94 -17.06 6.28 0.17
N LEU A 95 -16.58 6.50 1.40
CA LEU A 95 -16.92 5.65 2.55
C LEU A 95 -18.42 5.70 2.88
N THR A 96 -19.02 6.90 2.91
CA THR A 96 -20.47 7.04 3.10
C THR A 96 -21.27 6.43 1.95
N GLY A 97 -20.72 6.42 0.74
CA GLY A 97 -21.27 5.75 -0.44
C GLY A 97 -21.11 4.22 -0.44
N GLY A 98 -20.49 3.64 0.58
CA GLY A 98 -20.37 2.20 0.76
C GLY A 98 -19.04 1.59 0.29
N MET A 99 -18.04 2.41 -0.08
CA MET A 99 -16.70 1.88 -0.30
C MET A 99 -16.13 1.29 1.00
N SER A 100 -15.49 0.13 0.91
CA SER A 100 -14.74 -0.42 2.03
C SER A 100 -13.44 0.36 2.25
N PHE A 101 -12.87 0.30 3.46
CA PHE A 101 -11.55 0.86 3.75
C PHE A 101 -10.47 0.33 2.81
N GLN A 102 -10.46 -0.97 2.55
CA GLN A 102 -9.54 -1.58 1.59
C GLN A 102 -9.72 -1.02 0.18
N SER A 103 -10.97 -0.83 -0.27
CA SER A 103 -11.25 -0.24 -1.60
C SER A 103 -10.77 1.21 -1.70
N VAL A 104 -10.90 1.98 -0.62
CA VAL A 104 -10.36 3.35 -0.56
C VAL A 104 -8.85 3.35 -0.60
N VAL A 105 -8.17 2.48 0.17
CA VAL A 105 -6.71 2.37 0.15
C VAL A 105 -6.20 1.96 -1.24
N MET A 106 -6.83 0.97 -1.87
CA MET A 106 -6.49 0.59 -3.25
C MET A 106 -6.63 1.77 -4.20
N ALA A 107 -7.74 2.51 -4.14
CA ALA A 107 -7.95 3.67 -4.99
C ALA A 107 -6.93 4.79 -4.72
N MET A 108 -6.55 5.02 -3.45
CA MET A 108 -5.51 5.99 -3.08
C MET A 108 -4.14 5.61 -3.65
N GLN A 109 -3.77 4.33 -3.62
CA GLN A 109 -2.49 3.85 -4.17
C GLN A 109 -2.35 4.08 -5.68
N HIS A 110 -3.46 4.18 -6.42
CA HIS A 110 -3.48 4.48 -7.85
C HIS A 110 -3.58 5.99 -8.17
N THR A 111 -3.51 6.87 -7.17
CA THR A 111 -3.42 8.32 -7.43
C THR A 111 -2.03 8.70 -7.95
N PRO A 112 -1.90 9.76 -8.77
CA PRO A 112 -0.59 10.19 -9.29
C PRO A 112 0.44 10.50 -8.19
N GLU A 113 -0.01 11.03 -7.06
CA GLU A 113 0.84 11.32 -5.90
C GLU A 113 1.38 10.02 -5.27
N ALA A 114 0.50 9.08 -4.94
CA ALA A 114 0.89 7.79 -4.39
C ALA A 114 1.80 7.02 -5.34
N ALA A 115 1.48 7.01 -6.64
CA ALA A 115 2.29 6.36 -7.66
C ALA A 115 3.71 6.94 -7.73
N THR A 116 3.85 8.27 -7.66
CA THR A 116 5.15 8.95 -7.68
C THR A 116 5.99 8.58 -6.44
N LEU A 117 5.36 8.56 -5.26
CA LEU A 117 6.00 8.16 -4.02
C LEU A 117 6.41 6.68 -4.03
N ALA A 118 5.51 5.80 -4.48
CA ALA A 118 5.73 4.37 -4.58
C ALA A 118 6.92 4.04 -5.51
N VAL A 119 6.99 4.67 -6.68
CA VAL A 119 8.13 4.52 -7.61
C VAL A 119 9.41 5.01 -6.97
N THR A 120 9.39 6.18 -6.32
CA THR A 120 10.57 6.76 -5.68
C THR A 120 11.11 5.84 -4.57
N GLN A 121 10.23 5.32 -3.71
CA GLN A 121 10.59 4.39 -2.65
C GLN A 121 11.10 3.06 -3.21
N ALA A 122 10.45 2.51 -4.24
CA ALA A 122 10.88 1.28 -4.87
C ALA A 122 12.30 1.40 -5.46
N TYR A 123 12.58 2.50 -6.17
CA TYR A 123 13.91 2.80 -6.70
C TYR A 123 14.96 2.89 -5.58
N GLN A 124 14.65 3.57 -4.48
CA GLN A 124 15.57 3.71 -3.36
C GLN A 124 15.82 2.37 -2.64
N ASN A 125 14.77 1.59 -2.39
CA ASN A 125 14.85 0.36 -1.61
C ASN A 125 15.46 -0.80 -2.39
N ILE A 126 15.24 -0.86 -3.70
CA ILE A 126 15.63 -2.00 -4.54
C ILE A 126 16.90 -1.69 -5.34
N LEU A 127 17.00 -0.48 -5.91
CA LEU A 127 18.14 -0.09 -6.75
C LEU A 127 19.16 0.78 -6.01
N GLY A 128 18.86 1.22 -4.78
CA GLY A 128 19.75 2.07 -3.99
C GLY A 128 19.97 3.47 -4.60
N ARG A 129 19.11 3.91 -5.51
CA ARG A 129 19.24 5.19 -6.23
C ARG A 129 17.87 5.84 -6.47
N PRO A 130 17.79 7.16 -6.61
CA PRO A 130 16.55 7.82 -7.04
C PRO A 130 16.23 7.51 -8.52
N PRO A 131 14.95 7.59 -8.93
CA PRO A 131 14.57 7.49 -10.33
C PRO A 131 15.02 8.71 -11.12
N ASP A 132 15.40 8.52 -12.38
CA ASP A 132 15.52 9.62 -13.34
C ASP A 132 14.13 10.13 -13.77
N ALA A 133 14.06 11.30 -14.39
CA ALA A 133 12.80 11.94 -14.75
C ALA A 133 11.94 11.09 -15.70
N GLY A 134 12.56 10.39 -16.65
CA GLY A 134 11.86 9.52 -17.59
C GLY A 134 11.31 8.27 -16.91
N GLY A 135 12.13 7.65 -16.06
CA GLY A 135 11.71 6.53 -15.22
C GLY A 135 10.55 6.89 -14.30
N LEU A 136 10.65 7.97 -13.54
CA LEU A 136 9.61 8.39 -12.61
C LEU A 136 8.28 8.63 -13.33
N GLN A 137 8.30 9.34 -14.46
CA GLN A 137 7.08 9.66 -15.23
C GLN A 137 6.47 8.40 -15.85
N GLY A 138 7.27 7.56 -16.51
CA GLY A 138 6.78 6.36 -17.18
C GLY A 138 6.15 5.38 -16.19
N TRP A 139 6.84 5.14 -15.07
CA TRP A 139 6.37 4.20 -14.06
C TRP A 139 5.19 4.71 -13.26
N SER A 140 5.18 5.98 -12.84
CA SER A 140 4.04 6.50 -12.10
C SER A 140 2.77 6.54 -12.96
N ALA A 141 2.90 6.88 -14.25
CA ALA A 141 1.81 6.76 -15.21
C ALA A 141 1.35 5.31 -15.36
N GLY A 142 2.26 4.35 -15.44
CA GLY A 142 1.95 2.93 -15.44
C GLY A 142 1.11 2.51 -14.23
N LEU A 143 1.56 2.86 -13.02
CA LEU A 143 0.86 2.51 -11.77
C LEU A 143 -0.55 3.12 -11.69
N VAL A 144 -0.71 4.37 -12.14
CA VAL A 144 -2.03 5.02 -12.24
C VAL A 144 -2.95 4.27 -13.20
N ASN A 145 -2.39 3.66 -14.26
CA ASN A 145 -3.14 2.86 -15.23
C ASN A 145 -3.27 1.37 -14.83
N GLY A 146 -2.95 1.02 -13.58
CA GLY A 146 -3.13 -0.33 -13.05
C GLY A 146 -1.96 -1.28 -13.31
N MET A 147 -0.80 -0.78 -13.77
CA MET A 147 0.44 -1.55 -13.59
C MET A 147 0.72 -1.71 -12.11
N THR A 148 1.46 -2.76 -11.78
CA THR A 148 1.87 -3.02 -10.40
C THR A 148 3.35 -2.69 -10.21
N LEU A 149 3.77 -2.47 -8.96
CA LEU A 149 5.19 -2.20 -8.66
C LEU A 149 6.09 -3.37 -9.05
N GLU A 150 5.57 -4.60 -9.06
CA GLU A 150 6.33 -5.78 -9.47
C GLU A 150 6.77 -5.71 -10.94
N GLN A 151 5.99 -5.05 -11.79
CA GLN A 151 6.30 -4.87 -13.23
C GLN A 151 7.40 -3.82 -13.48
N LEU A 152 7.81 -3.06 -12.45
CA LEU A 152 8.78 -1.99 -12.56
C LEU A 152 10.23 -2.49 -12.81
N PHE A 153 10.49 -3.77 -12.50
CA PHE A 153 11.84 -4.37 -12.56
C PHE A 153 11.90 -5.67 -13.38
N THR A 154 10.92 -5.91 -14.25
CA THR A 154 10.86 -7.08 -15.13
C THR A 154 11.17 -6.75 -16.57
#